data_AF-A0A6B1EMS1-F1
#
_entry.id   AF-A0A6B1EMS1-F1
#
_cell.length_a   1.000
_cell.length_b   1.000
_cell.length_c   1.000
_cell.angle_alpha   90.00
_cell.angle_beta   90.00
_cell.angle_gamma   90.00
#
_symmetry.space_group_name_H-M   'P 1'
#
loop_
_entity.id
_entity.type
_entity.pdbx_description
1 polymer ?
#
loop_
_entity_poly.entity_id
_entity_poly.type
_entity_poly.pdbx_seq_one_letter_code
_entity_poly.pdbx_strand_id
1 'polypeptide(L)'
;MLTTSEINDFVENGYIIRKGALSQTDIQTYRSAIDRVLHKCRAEGLHADHLRYIDDETLYIVPGSHRRELTDAERKVLQETPMAEMPNQLAVKLKAGDIVFYNSRIIHKGYNLTSAKRQTLHYAVLLTPPEGTPLNDKGVESQAWLNEPNFLDSLSPRLKPLFDNWLKYG
;
A
#
# COMPACT_ATOMS: atom_id res chain seq x y z
N MET A 1 -9.83 -17.49 -1.42
CA MET A 1 -10.81 -16.46 -1.04
C MET A 1 -10.63 -16.13 0.45
N LEU A 2 -11.04 -14.95 0.89
CA LEU A 2 -11.10 -14.62 2.31
C LEU A 2 -12.26 -15.39 2.96
N THR A 3 -12.07 -15.80 4.20
CA THR A 3 -13.12 -16.41 5.03
C THR A 3 -14.06 -15.33 5.56
N THR A 4 -15.27 -15.72 5.96
CA THR A 4 -16.22 -14.80 6.62
C THR A 4 -15.64 -14.16 7.87
N SER A 5 -14.86 -14.91 8.65
CA SER A 5 -14.17 -14.37 9.83
C SER A 5 -13.21 -13.25 9.45
N GLU A 6 -12.37 -13.46 8.45
CA GLU A 6 -11.42 -12.44 8.00
C GLU A 6 -12.13 -11.20 7.43
N ILE A 7 -13.26 -11.38 6.77
CA ILE A 7 -14.07 -10.26 6.29
C ILE A 7 -14.62 -9.47 7.48
N ASN A 8 -15.17 -10.15 8.48
CA ASN A 8 -15.70 -9.50 9.69
C ASN A 8 -14.58 -8.77 10.45
N ASP A 9 -13.43 -9.42 10.62
CA ASP A 9 -12.25 -8.81 11.26
C ASP A 9 -11.81 -7.54 10.52
N PHE A 10 -11.78 -7.57 9.18
CA PHE A 10 -11.48 -6.37 8.40
C PHE A 10 -12.53 -5.27 8.58
N VAL A 11 -13.81 -5.61 8.61
CA VAL A 11 -14.91 -4.64 8.78
C VAL A 11 -14.88 -4.00 10.18
N GLU A 12 -14.61 -4.79 11.21
CA GLU A 12 -14.59 -4.35 12.60
C GLU A 12 -13.30 -3.61 12.95
N ASN A 13 -12.14 -4.21 12.64
CA ASN A 13 -10.83 -3.70 13.07
C ASN A 13 -10.15 -2.85 11.99
N GLY A 14 -10.61 -2.93 10.74
CA GLY A 14 -10.07 -2.14 9.64
C GLY A 14 -8.79 -2.72 9.04
N TYR A 15 -8.38 -3.92 9.44
CA TYR A 15 -7.24 -4.61 8.86
C TYR A 15 -7.32 -6.13 9.03
N ILE A 16 -6.58 -6.86 8.19
CA ILE A 16 -6.26 -8.28 8.36
C ILE A 16 -4.84 -8.56 7.87
N ILE A 17 -4.21 -9.61 8.40
CA ILE A 17 -2.91 -10.09 7.94
C ILE A 17 -3.09 -11.51 7.38
N ARG A 18 -2.75 -11.69 6.10
CA ARG A 18 -2.68 -13.00 5.47
C ARG A 18 -1.24 -13.49 5.52
N LYS A 19 -0.99 -14.47 6.40
CA LYS A 19 0.33 -15.08 6.56
C LYS A 19 0.69 -15.95 5.37
N GLY A 20 1.91 -15.79 4.83
CA GLY A 20 2.39 -16.57 3.68
C GLY A 20 1.52 -16.45 2.43
N ALA A 21 0.92 -15.28 2.21
CA ALA A 21 0.06 -15.03 1.06
C ALA A 21 0.81 -15.11 -0.28
N LEU A 22 2.12 -14.86 -0.27
CA LEU A 22 3.01 -15.02 -1.41
C LEU A 22 3.89 -16.26 -1.25
N SER A 23 4.06 -17.01 -2.34
CA SER A 23 4.99 -18.14 -2.39
C SER A 23 6.45 -17.67 -2.41
N GLN A 24 7.40 -18.58 -2.18
CA GLN A 24 8.83 -18.27 -2.33
C GLN A 24 9.19 -17.82 -3.74
N THR A 25 8.53 -18.39 -4.76
CA THR A 25 8.71 -17.99 -6.16
C THR A 25 8.21 -16.57 -6.42
N ASP A 26 7.07 -16.19 -5.85
CA ASP A 26 6.55 -14.82 -5.95
C ASP A 26 7.51 -13.83 -5.28
N ILE A 27 7.97 -14.14 -4.07
CA ILE A 27 8.93 -13.32 -3.33
C ILE A 27 10.22 -13.12 -4.14
N GLN A 28 10.76 -14.18 -4.75
CA GLN A 28 11.95 -14.08 -5.59
C GLN A 28 11.69 -13.22 -6.84
N THR A 29 10.53 -13.39 -7.47
CA THR A 29 10.13 -12.60 -8.64
C THR A 29 10.11 -11.11 -8.32
N TYR A 30 9.50 -10.72 -7.20
CA TYR A 30 9.46 -9.34 -6.76
C TYR A 30 10.85 -8.81 -6.41
N ARG A 31 11.67 -9.58 -5.68
CA ARG A 31 13.06 -9.19 -5.36
C ARG A 31 13.86 -8.90 -6.63
N SER A 32 13.83 -9.80 -7.60
CA SER A 32 14.54 -9.61 -8.87
C SER A 32 14.02 -8.41 -9.67
N ALA A 33 12.72 -8.11 -9.61
CA ALA A 33 12.17 -6.92 -10.25
C ALA A 33 12.74 -5.63 -9.66
N ILE A 34 12.86 -5.57 -8.34
CA ILE A 34 13.48 -4.45 -7.65
C ILE A 34 14.97 -4.36 -7.92
N ASP A 35 15.69 -5.48 -7.93
CA ASP A 35 17.12 -5.46 -8.25
C ASP A 35 17.38 -4.84 -9.62
N ARG A 36 16.50 -5.10 -10.60
CA ARG A 36 16.55 -4.44 -11.93
C ARG A 36 16.27 -2.94 -11.84
N VAL A 37 15.29 -2.50 -11.06
CA VAL A 37 15.01 -1.07 -10.85
C VAL A 37 16.21 -0.39 -10.19
N LEU A 38 16.75 -0.99 -9.13
CA LEU A 38 17.93 -0.49 -8.42
C LEU A 38 19.16 -0.40 -9.31
N HIS A 39 19.38 -1.41 -10.14
CA HIS A 39 20.48 -1.40 -11.09
C HIS A 39 20.37 -0.22 -12.06
N LYS A 40 19.17 0.03 -12.62
CA LYS A 40 18.91 1.20 -13.47
C LYS A 40 19.12 2.51 -12.73
N CYS A 41 18.57 2.66 -11.53
CA CYS A 41 18.76 3.85 -10.71
C CYS A 41 20.25 4.14 -10.45
N ARG A 42 21.03 3.13 -10.07
CA ARG A 42 22.47 3.30 -9.85
C ARG A 42 23.22 3.67 -11.13
N ALA A 43 22.89 3.05 -12.25
CA ALA A 43 23.50 3.36 -13.55
C ALA A 43 23.23 4.82 -13.96
N GLU A 44 22.10 5.39 -13.54
CA GLU A 44 21.70 6.78 -13.78
C GLU A 44 22.13 7.75 -12.67
N GLY A 45 22.89 7.29 -11.66
CA GLY A 45 23.35 8.12 -10.54
C GLY A 45 22.26 8.47 -9.51
N LEU A 46 21.11 7.79 -9.55
CA LEU A 46 20.03 7.95 -8.58
C LEU A 46 20.31 7.12 -7.32
N HIS A 47 20.28 7.77 -6.14
CA HIS A 47 20.38 7.08 -4.85
C HIS A 47 19.12 6.25 -4.58
N ALA A 48 19.25 4.92 -4.57
CA ALA A 48 18.14 3.99 -4.35
C ALA A 48 18.45 2.95 -3.25
N ASP A 49 19.25 3.30 -2.25
CA ASP A 49 19.75 2.34 -1.24
C ASP A 49 18.69 1.75 -0.29
N HIS A 50 17.41 2.10 -0.46
CA HIS A 50 16.30 1.77 0.44
C HIS A 50 15.32 0.68 -0.05
N LEU A 51 15.61 -0.05 -1.13
CA LEU A 51 14.69 -1.08 -1.66
C LEU A 51 15.25 -2.51 -1.44
N ARG A 52 15.09 -3.11 -0.25
CA ARG A 52 15.40 -4.55 -0.04
C ARG A 52 14.35 -5.26 0.84
N TYR A 53 13.76 -6.37 0.36
CA TYR A 53 12.68 -7.16 1.01
C TYR A 53 13.16 -7.93 2.25
N ILE A 54 12.84 -7.39 3.42
CA ILE A 54 13.12 -7.92 4.76
C ILE A 54 11.84 -7.71 5.61
N ASP A 55 11.71 -8.44 6.73
CA ASP A 55 10.62 -8.33 7.70
C ASP A 55 10.29 -6.88 8.07
N ASP A 56 9.00 -6.59 8.27
CA ASP A 56 8.48 -5.22 8.48
C ASP A 56 7.79 -5.11 9.85
N GLU A 57 8.28 -4.21 10.70
CA GLU A 57 7.66 -3.77 11.96
C GLU A 57 7.42 -2.25 11.98
N THR A 58 7.33 -1.63 10.80
CA THR A 58 7.30 -0.17 10.65
C THR A 58 5.91 0.42 10.45
N LEU A 59 4.92 -0.42 10.12
CA LEU A 59 3.54 0.01 9.99
C LEU A 59 2.85 -0.11 11.36
N TYR A 60 2.37 1.01 11.87
CA TYR A 60 1.60 1.09 13.10
C TYR A 60 0.18 1.49 12.76
N ILE A 61 -0.79 0.89 13.43
CA ILE A 61 -2.21 1.11 13.15
C ILE A 61 -3.00 1.26 14.44
N VAL A 62 -4.14 1.96 14.39
CA VAL A 62 -5.13 1.97 15.46
C VAL A 62 -6.39 1.22 14.98
N PRO A 63 -6.62 -0.03 15.44
CA PRO A 63 -7.77 -0.80 15.01
C PRO A 63 -9.10 -0.12 15.30
N GLY A 64 -10.06 -0.27 14.38
CA GLY A 64 -11.42 0.24 14.53
C GLY A 64 -11.55 1.75 14.40
N SER A 65 -10.45 2.50 14.24
CA SER A 65 -10.49 3.96 14.18
C SER A 65 -11.24 4.47 12.93
N HIS A 66 -11.35 3.66 11.87
CA HIS A 66 -12.13 4.00 10.66
C HIS A 66 -13.64 4.08 10.90
N ARG A 67 -14.12 3.64 12.08
CA ARG A 67 -15.55 3.56 12.43
C ARG A 67 -15.99 4.64 13.41
N ARG A 68 -15.10 5.55 13.78
CA ARG A 68 -15.36 6.60 14.77
C ARG A 68 -14.60 7.87 14.44
N GLU A 69 -15.04 8.96 15.06
CA GLU A 69 -14.27 10.20 15.08
C GLU A 69 -12.96 10.02 15.86
N LEU A 70 -12.02 10.94 15.59
CA LEU A 70 -10.79 11.06 16.37
C LEU A 70 -11.13 11.42 17.82
N THR A 71 -10.54 10.69 18.76
CA THR A 71 -10.53 11.08 20.17
C THR A 71 -9.70 12.34 20.38
N ASP A 72 -9.92 13.07 21.48
CA ASP A 72 -9.13 14.26 21.80
C ASP A 72 -7.63 13.95 21.91
N ALA A 73 -7.28 12.79 22.48
CA ALA A 73 -5.89 12.35 22.59
C ALA A 73 -5.26 12.09 21.21
N GLU A 74 -5.96 11.42 20.30
CA GLU A 74 -5.47 11.19 18.93
C GLU A 74 -5.36 12.49 18.15
N ARG A 75 -6.36 13.38 18.27
CA ARG A 75 -6.36 14.71 17.64
C ARG A 75 -5.16 15.53 18.10
N LYS A 76 -4.88 15.52 19.41
CA LYS A 76 -3.72 16.19 20.00
C LYS A 76 -2.40 15.64 19.43
N VAL A 77 -2.26 14.32 19.33
CA VAL A 77 -1.07 13.71 18.70
C VAL A 77 -0.92 14.18 17.25
N LEU A 78 -1.99 14.12 16.45
CA LEU A 78 -1.95 14.50 15.04
C LEU A 78 -1.62 15.99 14.83
N GLN A 79 -2.07 16.87 15.72
CA GLN A 79 -1.91 18.33 15.57
C GLN A 79 -0.61 18.86 16.19
N GLU A 80 -0.24 18.36 17.37
CA GLU A 80 0.84 18.95 18.18
C GLU A 80 2.12 18.12 18.15
N THR A 81 1.99 16.79 18.10
CA THR A 81 3.14 15.86 18.25
C THR A 81 3.06 14.71 17.24
N PRO A 82 3.04 14.98 15.92
CA PRO A 82 2.72 13.98 14.90
C PRO A 82 3.71 12.80 14.86
N MET A 83 4.89 12.93 15.48
CA MET A 83 5.87 11.83 15.60
C MET A 83 5.66 10.93 16.82
N ALA A 84 4.91 11.39 17.83
CA ALA A 84 4.63 10.63 19.05
C ALA A 84 3.75 9.39 18.77
N GLU A 85 3.74 8.45 19.71
CA GLU A 85 2.88 7.27 19.62
C GLU A 85 1.40 7.65 19.65
N MET A 86 0.61 7.02 18.79
CA MET A 86 -0.83 7.19 18.79
C MET A 86 -1.45 6.33 19.90
N PRO A 87 -2.45 6.84 20.66
CA PRO A 87 -3.16 6.04 21.64
C PRO A 87 -3.71 4.74 21.04
N ASN A 88 -3.49 3.62 21.72
CA ASN A 88 -3.91 2.28 21.29
C ASN A 88 -3.32 1.82 19.94
N GLN A 89 -2.21 2.42 19.49
CA GLN A 89 -1.52 1.91 18.31
C GLN A 89 -0.95 0.51 18.55
N LEU A 90 -0.92 -0.29 17.49
CA LEU A 90 -0.21 -1.55 17.44
C LEU A 90 0.76 -1.58 16.27
N ALA A 91 1.90 -2.24 16.46
CA ALA A 91 2.85 -2.53 15.39
C ALA A 91 2.36 -3.74 14.57
N VAL A 92 2.22 -3.58 13.27
CA VAL A 92 1.90 -4.65 12.33
C VAL A 92 3.20 -5.38 11.99
N LYS A 93 3.32 -6.63 12.46
CA LYS A 93 4.50 -7.47 12.25
C LYS A 93 4.31 -8.41 11.07
N LEU A 94 5.08 -8.18 10.01
CA LEU A 94 5.03 -8.96 8.76
C LEU A 94 6.34 -9.67 8.49
N LYS A 95 6.24 -10.94 8.12
CA LYS A 95 7.35 -11.69 7.51
C LYS A 95 7.33 -11.52 6.00
N ALA A 96 8.46 -11.77 5.34
CA ALA A 96 8.49 -11.86 3.89
C ALA A 96 7.41 -12.82 3.34
N GLY A 97 6.54 -12.29 2.49
CA GLY A 97 5.41 -13.01 1.89
C GLY A 97 4.08 -12.89 2.63
N ASP A 98 4.06 -12.28 3.82
CA ASP A 98 2.82 -11.84 4.44
C ASP A 98 2.25 -10.63 3.69
N ILE A 99 0.92 -10.51 3.67
CA ILE A 99 0.22 -9.32 3.17
C ILE A 99 -0.67 -8.78 4.28
N VAL A 100 -0.57 -7.48 4.55
CA VAL A 100 -1.57 -6.75 5.32
C VAL A 100 -2.55 -6.08 4.37
N PHE A 101 -3.84 -6.28 4.60
CA PHE A 101 -4.90 -5.47 4.02
C PHE A 101 -5.37 -4.53 5.10
N TYR A 102 -5.50 -3.24 4.81
CA TYR A 102 -6.05 -2.28 5.76
C TYR A 102 -6.95 -1.26 5.05
N ASN A 103 -7.95 -0.76 5.77
CA ASN A 103 -8.82 0.30 5.32
C ASN A 103 -8.03 1.62 5.33
N SER A 104 -8.05 2.37 4.22
CA SER A 104 -7.31 3.63 4.12
C SER A 104 -7.76 4.69 5.13
N ARG A 105 -8.93 4.51 5.76
CA ARG A 105 -9.46 5.38 6.81
C ARG A 105 -9.01 5.00 8.23
N ILE A 106 -8.29 3.90 8.44
CA ILE A 106 -7.73 3.66 9.77
C ILE A 106 -6.59 4.67 10.02
N ILE A 107 -6.36 5.05 11.27
CA ILE A 107 -5.17 5.80 11.64
C ILE A 107 -4.00 4.83 11.49
N HIS A 108 -3.05 5.19 10.62
CA HIS A 108 -1.86 4.39 10.37
C HIS A 108 -0.63 5.29 10.20
N LYS A 109 0.53 4.78 10.62
CA LYS A 109 1.80 5.50 10.59
C LYS A 109 2.91 4.57 10.12
N GLY A 110 3.73 5.03 9.18
CA GLY A 110 4.95 4.35 8.75
C GLY A 110 6.17 4.96 9.43
N TYR A 111 6.93 4.16 10.18
CA TYR A 111 8.16 4.59 10.87
C TYR A 111 9.40 3.96 10.25
N ASN A 112 10.28 4.76 9.64
CA ASN A 112 11.54 4.24 9.11
C ASN A 112 12.56 4.06 10.25
N LEU A 113 12.63 2.84 10.80
CA LEU A 113 13.65 2.50 11.81
C LEU A 113 15.03 2.47 11.16
N THR A 114 15.97 3.23 11.73
CA THR A 114 17.31 3.48 11.15
C THR A 114 18.20 2.24 11.03
N SER A 115 17.88 1.16 11.74
CA SER A 115 18.70 -0.05 11.84
C SER A 115 18.33 -1.18 10.87
N ALA A 116 17.22 -1.06 10.13
CA ALA A 116 16.72 -2.14 9.27
C ALA A 116 16.39 -1.65 7.86
N LYS A 117 16.85 -2.39 6.85
CA LYS A 117 16.37 -2.18 5.48
C LYS A 117 14.95 -2.73 5.39
N ARG A 118 14.06 -1.96 4.77
CA ARG A 118 12.66 -2.30 4.58
C ARG A 118 12.33 -2.31 3.09
N GLN A 119 11.41 -3.19 2.70
CA GLN A 119 10.74 -3.06 1.43
C GLN A 119 9.36 -3.68 1.47
N THR A 120 8.39 -2.84 1.16
CA THR A 120 6.98 -3.19 1.14
C THR A 120 6.44 -2.73 -0.19
N LEU A 121 5.80 -3.63 -0.93
CA LEU A 121 4.99 -3.23 -2.08
C LEU A 121 3.66 -2.73 -1.53
N HIS A 122 3.34 -1.47 -1.82
CA HIS A 122 2.09 -0.86 -1.40
C HIS A 122 1.31 -0.46 -2.64
N TYR A 123 0.05 -0.88 -2.71
CA TYR A 123 -0.89 -0.48 -3.74
C TYR A 123 -2.25 -0.27 -3.09
N ALA A 124 -3.04 0.62 -3.68
CA ALA A 124 -4.42 0.87 -3.28
C ALA A 124 -5.37 0.28 -4.32
N VAL A 125 -6.47 -0.30 -3.85
CA VAL A 125 -7.61 -0.64 -4.69
C VAL A 125 -8.75 0.27 -4.26
N LEU A 126 -9.27 1.04 -5.20
CA LEU A 126 -10.37 1.96 -4.96
C LEU A 126 -11.64 1.41 -5.60
N LEU A 127 -12.78 1.75 -5.02
CA LEU A 127 -14.07 1.50 -5.66
C LEU A 127 -14.20 2.42 -6.87
N THR A 128 -14.60 1.84 -8.01
CA THR A 128 -14.99 2.64 -9.17
C THR A 128 -16.13 3.56 -8.77
N PRO A 129 -16.07 4.86 -9.11
CA PRO A 129 -17.17 5.77 -8.85
C PRO A 129 -18.47 5.32 -9.54
N PRO A 130 -19.65 5.75 -9.04
CA PRO A 130 -20.92 5.46 -9.69
C PRO A 130 -20.97 5.96 -11.14
N GLU A 131 -21.79 5.31 -11.96
CA GLU A 131 -22.06 5.75 -13.32
C GLU A 131 -22.55 7.22 -13.34
N GLY A 132 -22.05 8.01 -14.29
CA GLY A 132 -22.33 9.44 -14.38
C GLY A 132 -21.41 10.34 -13.53
N THR A 133 -20.47 9.77 -12.76
CA THR A 133 -19.41 10.57 -12.13
C THR A 133 -18.56 11.24 -13.23
N PRO A 134 -18.33 12.56 -13.15
CA PRO A 134 -17.46 13.25 -14.10
C PRO A 134 -16.08 12.58 -14.17
N LEU A 135 -15.57 12.42 -15.40
CA LEU A 135 -14.20 11.94 -15.61
C LEU A 135 -13.21 12.94 -15.02
N ASN A 136 -12.05 12.44 -14.59
CA ASN A 136 -10.96 13.34 -14.23
C ASN A 136 -10.37 13.96 -15.52
N ASP A 137 -10.78 15.18 -15.82
CA ASP A 137 -10.40 15.94 -17.02
C ASP A 137 -8.92 16.33 -17.05
N LYS A 138 -8.25 16.31 -15.88
CA LYS A 138 -6.82 16.56 -15.77
C LYS A 138 -5.98 15.31 -16.03
N GLY A 139 -6.57 14.11 -15.98
CA GLY A 139 -5.82 12.85 -16.01
C GLY A 139 -4.57 12.88 -15.11
N VAL A 140 -3.63 11.97 -15.36
CA VAL A 140 -2.30 12.07 -14.75
C VAL A 140 -1.34 12.63 -15.79
N GLU A 141 -1.34 13.95 -15.98
CA GLU A 141 -0.42 14.63 -16.94
C GLU A 141 1.05 14.23 -16.71
N SER A 142 1.44 13.97 -15.47
CA SER A 142 2.79 13.54 -15.09
C SER A 142 3.13 12.08 -15.43
N GLN A 143 2.16 11.28 -15.90
CA GLN A 143 2.32 9.86 -16.22
C GLN A 143 1.67 9.49 -17.55
N ALA A 144 1.72 10.39 -18.55
CA ALA A 144 1.10 10.18 -19.86
C ALA A 144 1.52 8.87 -20.56
N TRP A 145 2.74 8.38 -20.29
CA TRP A 145 3.24 7.09 -20.80
C TRP A 145 2.38 5.88 -20.40
N LEU A 146 1.59 5.99 -19.33
CA LEU A 146 0.66 4.94 -18.90
C LEU A 146 -0.52 4.75 -19.88
N ASN A 147 -0.77 5.73 -20.76
CA ASN A 147 -1.75 5.62 -21.84
C ASN A 147 -1.14 5.10 -23.15
N GLU A 148 0.16 4.85 -23.21
CA GLU A 148 0.79 4.38 -24.44
C GLU A 148 0.44 2.92 -24.73
N PRO A 149 0.17 2.55 -26.01
CA PRO A 149 -0.20 1.18 -26.37
C PRO A 149 0.84 0.13 -25.97
N ASN A 150 2.14 0.45 -26.06
CA ASN A 150 3.23 -0.44 -25.65
C ASN A 150 3.11 -0.90 -24.18
N PHE A 151 2.67 -0.02 -23.28
CA PHE A 151 2.46 -0.31 -21.87
C PHE A 151 1.12 -1.02 -21.67
N LEU A 152 0.05 -0.51 -22.25
CA LEU A 152 -1.29 -1.08 -22.10
C LEU A 152 -1.36 -2.51 -22.64
N ASP A 153 -0.69 -2.82 -23.75
CA ASP A 153 -0.63 -4.15 -24.34
C ASP A 153 0.23 -5.12 -23.52
N SER A 154 1.14 -4.60 -22.70
CA SER A 154 1.93 -5.41 -21.75
C SER A 154 1.15 -5.86 -20.51
N LEU A 155 0.02 -5.21 -20.21
CA LEU A 155 -0.80 -5.53 -19.03
C LEU A 155 -1.49 -6.88 -19.19
N SER A 156 -1.45 -7.69 -18.13
CA SER A 156 -2.21 -8.94 -18.10
C SER A 156 -3.72 -8.67 -18.23
N PRO A 157 -4.51 -9.59 -18.82
CA PRO A 157 -5.96 -9.42 -18.96
C PRO A 157 -6.70 -9.12 -17.65
N ARG A 158 -6.18 -9.59 -16.52
CA ARG A 158 -6.78 -9.35 -15.18
C ARG A 158 -6.57 -7.93 -14.68
N LEU A 159 -5.54 -7.24 -15.14
CA LEU A 159 -5.22 -5.86 -14.73
C LEU A 159 -5.87 -4.82 -15.62
N LYS A 160 -6.13 -5.13 -16.90
CA LYS A 160 -6.71 -4.19 -17.87
C LYS A 160 -7.97 -3.49 -17.32
N PRO A 161 -9.00 -4.18 -16.80
CA PRO A 161 -10.19 -3.49 -16.29
C PRO A 161 -9.92 -2.56 -15.09
N LEU A 162 -8.97 -2.91 -14.23
CA LEU A 162 -8.59 -2.08 -13.08
C LEU A 162 -7.87 -0.81 -13.56
N PHE A 163 -6.99 -0.97 -14.54
CA PHE A 163 -6.21 0.11 -15.09
C PHE A 163 -7.07 1.06 -15.93
N ASP A 164 -7.99 0.52 -16.74
CA ASP A 164 -8.95 1.30 -17.52
C ASP A 164 -9.85 2.17 -16.62
N ASN A 165 -10.23 1.66 -15.45
CA ASN A 165 -10.96 2.45 -14.46
C ASN A 165 -10.08 3.55 -13.85
N TRP A 166 -8.82 3.24 -13.54
CA TRP A 166 -7.88 4.23 -13.03
C TRP A 166 -7.62 5.35 -14.04
N LEU A 167 -7.48 5.05 -15.32
CA LEU A 167 -7.31 6.07 -16.37
C LEU A 167 -8.52 7.00 -16.53
N LYS A 168 -9.72 6.53 -16.19
CA LYS A 168 -10.97 7.32 -16.28
C LYS A 168 -11.22 8.18 -15.05
N TYR A 169 -10.89 7.66 -13.86
CA TYR A 169 -11.36 8.21 -12.58
C TYR A 169 -10.23 8.56 -11.60
N GLY A 170 -9.01 8.07 -11.84
CA GLY A 170 -7.85 8.29 -10.98
C GLY A 170 -7.21 9.65 -11.18
#